data_AF-A0A937NS37-F1
#
_entry.id   AF-A0A937NS37-F1
#
_cell.length_a   1.000
_cell.length_b   1.000
_cell.length_c   1.000
_cell.angle_alpha   90.00
_cell.angle_beta   90.00
_cell.angle_gamma   90.00
#
_symmetry.space_group_name_H-M   'P 1'
#
loop_
_entity.id
_entity.type
_entity.pdbx_description
1 polymer ?
#
loop_
_entity_poly.entity_id
_entity_poly.type
_entity_poly.pdbx_seq_one_letter_code
_entity_poly.pdbx_strand_id
1 'polypeptide(L)'
;MPEPEQQRPAPPRKELRIKRPRANIITPQTAIPVEQASAGKGGGHFLRKLLWLGLIGWLLFLVFMLLDPLPFLFPDDDSAGGWWRVGTGAAPTTVPEDDATPGHPELAALKSKVAAAIVADDLDSAIALVRRQLESPELYPYPEELTELTDALKAVRDVNTTVADIIRGHIDEKVVIRVKNRPVTIIPRASAGDRVNAVVVPSRTNLPQRSATFKVTDLDPVERSRWIGEADTPRTCLMKLYLHLEADDRDGARAFAPSCGILSEPLAEQLGSAAQ
;
A
#
# COMPACT_ATOMS: atom_id res chain seq x y z
N MET A 1 64.21 44.03 20.09
CA MET A 1 64.52 43.36 18.81
C MET A 1 64.25 41.88 19.00
N PRO A 2 63.12 41.35 18.48
CA PRO A 2 62.88 39.91 18.41
C PRO A 2 63.42 39.32 17.09
N GLU A 3 63.93 38.09 17.18
CA GLU A 3 64.58 37.30 16.13
C GLU A 3 63.65 36.95 14.95
N PRO A 4 64.18 36.76 13.73
CA PRO A 4 63.41 36.27 12.60
C PRO A 4 63.23 34.75 12.65
N GLU A 5 61.98 34.29 12.52
CA GLU A 5 61.62 32.87 12.41
C GLU A 5 62.22 32.23 11.14
N GLN A 6 62.94 31.12 11.32
CA GLN A 6 63.46 30.27 10.27
C GLN A 6 62.33 29.57 9.49
N GLN A 7 62.20 29.90 8.21
CA GLN A 7 61.38 29.16 7.24
C GLN A 7 61.91 27.74 7.05
N ARG A 8 61.07 26.74 7.36
CA ARG A 8 61.33 25.34 7.04
C ARG A 8 61.11 25.07 5.54
N PRO A 9 61.96 24.27 4.87
CA PRO A 9 61.77 23.92 3.47
C PRO A 9 60.63 22.92 3.28
N ALA A 10 59.87 23.10 2.19
CA ALA A 10 58.78 22.22 1.79
C ALA A 10 59.28 20.83 1.35
N PRO A 11 58.50 19.75 1.58
CA PRO A 11 58.88 18.41 1.16
C PRO A 11 58.76 18.20 -0.36
N PRO A 12 59.57 17.31 -0.96
CA PRO A 12 59.59 17.10 -2.40
C PRO A 12 58.32 16.40 -2.91
N ARG A 13 57.79 16.90 -4.03
CA ARG A 13 56.67 16.30 -4.77
C ARG A 13 57.07 14.91 -5.29
N LYS A 14 56.39 13.87 -4.81
CA LYS A 14 56.46 12.53 -5.40
C LYS A 14 55.75 12.53 -6.75
N GLU A 15 56.48 12.19 -7.81
CA GLU A 15 55.94 11.96 -9.14
C GLU A 15 54.95 10.78 -9.13
N LEU A 16 53.70 11.04 -9.49
CA LEU A 16 52.70 10.02 -9.73
C LEU A 16 52.99 9.33 -11.07
N ARG A 17 53.62 8.16 -11.03
CA ARG A 17 53.72 7.25 -12.18
C ARG A 17 52.34 6.68 -12.53
N ILE A 18 51.67 7.31 -13.48
CA ILE A 18 50.43 6.80 -14.08
C ILE A 18 50.78 5.57 -14.93
N LYS A 19 50.45 4.37 -14.43
CA LYS A 19 50.45 3.13 -15.23
C LYS A 19 49.31 3.19 -16.25
N ARG A 20 49.65 3.30 -17.54
CA ARG A 20 48.69 3.13 -18.64
C ARG A 20 48.12 1.70 -18.64
N PRO A 21 46.80 1.49 -18.76
CA PRO A 21 46.22 0.17 -18.96
C PRO A 21 46.59 -0.37 -20.35
N ARG A 22 47.11 -1.60 -20.38
CA ARG A 22 47.33 -2.37 -21.62
C ARG A 22 45.98 -2.71 -22.22
N ALA A 23 45.79 -2.39 -23.50
CA ALA A 23 44.69 -2.90 -24.30
C ALA A 23 44.76 -4.43 -24.36
N ASN A 24 43.72 -5.10 -23.86
CA ASN A 24 43.55 -6.54 -24.04
C ASN A 24 43.03 -6.78 -25.46
N ILE A 25 43.89 -7.36 -26.27
CA ILE A 25 43.59 -7.86 -27.61
C ILE A 25 42.61 -9.03 -27.45
N ILE A 26 41.41 -8.87 -27.99
CA ILE A 26 40.40 -9.94 -28.06
C ILE A 26 40.80 -10.86 -29.21
N THR A 27 41.30 -12.04 -28.88
CA THR A 27 41.48 -13.15 -29.83
C THR A 27 40.12 -13.79 -30.12
N PRO A 28 39.67 -13.97 -31.37
CA PRO A 28 38.45 -14.68 -31.67
C PRO A 28 38.65 -16.18 -31.38
N GLN A 29 37.98 -16.69 -30.33
CA GLN A 29 37.90 -18.13 -30.09
C GLN A 29 36.93 -18.77 -31.09
N THR A 30 37.49 -19.74 -31.80
CA THR A 30 36.90 -20.85 -32.53
C THR A 30 35.50 -21.28 -32.09
N ALA A 31 34.64 -21.45 -33.10
CA ALA A 31 33.30 -21.99 -33.03
C ALA A 31 33.26 -23.38 -32.35
N ILE A 32 32.36 -23.53 -31.39
CA ILE A 32 31.95 -24.79 -30.77
C ILE A 32 30.93 -25.46 -31.71
N PRO A 33 31.05 -26.75 -32.03
CA PRO A 33 30.07 -27.44 -32.86
C PRO A 33 28.73 -27.55 -32.13
N VAL A 34 27.66 -27.17 -32.84
CA VAL A 34 26.27 -27.32 -32.42
C VAL A 34 25.94 -28.80 -32.40
N GLU A 35 25.84 -29.37 -31.20
CA GLU A 35 25.30 -30.70 -30.97
C GLU A 35 23.79 -30.67 -31.28
N GLN A 36 23.41 -31.30 -32.38
CA GLN A 36 22.01 -31.50 -32.77
C GLN A 36 21.33 -32.41 -31.74
N ALA A 37 20.59 -31.82 -30.82
CA ALA A 37 19.67 -32.54 -29.95
C ALA A 37 18.56 -33.16 -30.81
N SER A 38 18.57 -34.49 -30.87
CA SER A 38 17.56 -35.32 -31.52
C SER A 38 16.16 -34.96 -31.05
N ALA A 39 15.27 -34.65 -31.99
CA ALA A 39 13.85 -34.48 -31.75
C ALA A 39 13.23 -35.78 -31.19
N GLY A 40 13.09 -35.82 -29.87
CA GLY A 40 12.35 -36.85 -29.15
C GLY A 40 10.88 -36.83 -29.56
N LYS A 41 10.48 -37.86 -30.29
CA LYS A 41 9.12 -38.20 -30.72
C LYS A 41 8.26 -38.53 -29.48
N GLY A 42 7.84 -37.50 -28.72
CA GLY A 42 7.06 -37.68 -27.48
C GLY A 42 6.23 -36.47 -27.01
N GLY A 43 6.28 -35.32 -27.70
CA GLY A 43 5.66 -34.06 -27.25
C GLY A 43 4.13 -33.98 -27.33
N GLY A 44 3.47 -34.86 -28.08
CA GLY A 44 2.01 -34.80 -28.26
C GLY A 44 1.21 -35.16 -27.00
N HIS A 45 1.73 -36.07 -26.18
CA HIS A 45 1.02 -36.54 -24.98
C HIS A 45 1.07 -35.54 -23.83
N PHE A 46 2.17 -34.78 -23.71
CA PHE A 46 2.32 -33.76 -22.68
C PHE A 46 1.42 -32.56 -22.95
N LEU A 47 1.41 -32.07 -24.20
CA LEU A 47 0.56 -30.95 -24.60
C LEU A 47 -0.92 -31.29 -24.44
N ARG A 48 -1.31 -32.52 -24.79
CA ARG A 48 -2.69 -33.01 -24.64
C ARG A 48 -3.12 -33.13 -23.17
N LYS A 49 -2.21 -33.52 -22.27
CA LYS A 49 -2.47 -33.54 -20.81
C LYS A 49 -2.62 -32.13 -20.25
N LEU A 50 -1.79 -31.19 -20.69
CA LEU A 50 -1.83 -29.80 -20.21
C LEU A 50 -3.12 -29.09 -20.64
N LEU A 51 -3.58 -29.36 -21.86
CA LEU A 51 -4.84 -28.83 -22.40
C LEU A 51 -6.06 -29.42 -21.67
N TRP A 52 -6.02 -30.70 -21.31
CA TRP A 52 -7.06 -31.35 -20.51
C TRP A 52 -7.14 -30.80 -19.08
N LEU A 53 -5.99 -30.55 -18.44
CA LEU A 53 -5.96 -29.95 -17.09
C LEU A 53 -6.49 -28.50 -17.09
N GLY A 54 -6.16 -27.71 -18.12
CA GLY A 54 -6.71 -26.38 -18.31
C GLY A 54 -8.23 -26.39 -18.50
N LEU A 55 -8.75 -27.33 -19.30
CA LEU A 55 -10.19 -27.49 -19.52
C LEU A 55 -10.94 -27.85 -18.23
N ILE A 56 -10.40 -28.79 -17.45
CA ILE A 56 -11.01 -29.21 -16.17
C ILE A 56 -11.01 -28.05 -15.17
N GLY A 57 -9.90 -27.30 -15.07
CA GLY A 57 -9.83 -26.13 -14.20
C GLY A 57 -10.84 -25.04 -14.57
N TRP A 58 -11.00 -24.78 -15.87
CA TRP A 58 -11.99 -23.82 -16.37
C TRP A 58 -13.44 -24.28 -16.11
N LEU A 59 -13.73 -25.57 -16.28
CA LEU A 59 -15.04 -26.15 -15.99
C LEU A 59 -15.39 -26.07 -14.49
N LEU A 60 -14.42 -26.34 -13.60
CA LEU A 60 -14.61 -26.21 -12.16
C LEU A 60 -14.86 -24.76 -11.74
N PHE A 61 -14.17 -23.80 -12.36
CA PHE A 61 -14.41 -22.38 -12.13
C PHE A 61 -15.82 -21.96 -12.59
N LEU A 62 -16.28 -22.45 -13.74
CA LEU A 62 -17.63 -22.21 -14.24
C LEU A 62 -18.71 -22.81 -13.34
N VAL A 63 -18.48 -24.04 -12.83
CA VAL A 63 -19.36 -24.69 -11.87
C VAL A 63 -19.39 -23.90 -10.56
N PHE A 64 -18.26 -23.39 -10.08
CA PHE A 64 -18.21 -22.55 -8.87
C PHE A 64 -18.95 -21.23 -9.06
N MET A 65 -18.85 -20.59 -10.23
CA MET A 65 -19.66 -19.40 -10.55
C MET A 65 -21.16 -19.71 -10.73
N LEU A 66 -21.52 -20.91 -11.20
CA LEU A 66 -22.93 -21.30 -11.35
C LEU A 66 -23.56 -21.78 -10.03
N LEU A 67 -22.75 -22.26 -9.08
CA LEU A 67 -23.18 -22.72 -7.75
C LEU A 67 -23.08 -21.66 -6.67
N ASP A 68 -22.68 -20.43 -7.00
CA ASP A 68 -22.81 -19.31 -6.07
C ASP A 68 -24.29 -18.89 -6.03
N PRO A 69 -25.04 -19.20 -4.95
CA PRO A 69 -26.41 -18.73 -4.86
C PRO A 69 -26.36 -17.22 -4.63
N LEU A 70 -26.68 -16.48 -5.69
CA LEU A 70 -27.27 -15.15 -5.58
C LEU A 70 -28.22 -15.11 -4.37
N PRO A 71 -27.99 -14.24 -3.36
CA PRO A 71 -29.08 -13.85 -2.49
C PRO A 71 -30.00 -12.92 -3.28
N PHE A 72 -30.96 -13.53 -3.98
CA PHE A 72 -32.28 -12.92 -4.20
C PHE A 72 -32.82 -12.45 -2.84
N LEU A 73 -33.21 -11.18 -2.73
CA LEU A 73 -34.62 -10.78 -2.82
C LEU A 73 -35.53 -11.63 -1.91
N PHE A 74 -35.72 -11.19 -0.67
CA PHE A 74 -37.03 -11.22 -0.03
C PHE A 74 -37.23 -9.94 0.81
N PRO A 75 -38.24 -9.13 0.51
CA PRO A 75 -38.93 -8.31 1.51
C PRO A 75 -39.86 -9.24 2.30
N ASP A 76 -40.06 -8.98 3.59
CA ASP A 76 -41.37 -9.11 4.23
C ASP A 76 -41.37 -8.43 5.61
N ASP A 77 -42.49 -7.77 5.83
CA ASP A 77 -42.90 -6.89 6.92
C ASP A 77 -43.11 -7.57 8.29
N ASP A 78 -43.25 -6.70 9.29
CA ASP A 78 -44.01 -6.85 10.53
C ASP A 78 -43.49 -7.74 11.68
N SER A 79 -42.94 -7.08 12.69
CA SER A 79 -43.43 -7.27 14.07
C SER A 79 -43.20 -6.03 14.93
N ALA A 80 -44.31 -5.31 15.13
CA ALA A 80 -44.49 -4.35 16.20
C ALA A 80 -44.23 -4.96 17.60
N GLY A 81 -43.72 -4.14 18.51
CA GLY A 81 -44.15 -4.20 19.92
C GLY A 81 -43.06 -4.25 20.99
N GLY A 82 -43.07 -3.23 21.85
CA GLY A 82 -42.83 -3.37 23.30
C GLY A 82 -41.44 -2.92 23.81
N TRP A 83 -41.21 -1.78 24.48
CA TRP A 83 -41.84 -1.12 25.66
C TRP A 83 -41.20 -1.40 27.04
N TRP A 84 -39.93 -1.08 27.32
CA TRP A 84 -39.52 -0.83 28.72
C TRP A 84 -38.17 -0.07 28.76
N ARG A 85 -38.18 1.26 28.98
CA ARG A 85 -38.03 2.01 30.26
C ARG A 85 -36.61 2.00 30.85
N VAL A 86 -35.88 3.13 30.80
CA VAL A 86 -35.83 4.30 31.72
C VAL A 86 -34.69 4.20 32.73
N GLY A 87 -33.77 5.18 32.65
CA GLY A 87 -32.87 5.60 33.72
C GLY A 87 -32.76 7.12 33.69
N THR A 88 -33.57 7.80 34.50
CA THR A 88 -33.57 9.25 34.69
C THR A 88 -32.65 9.66 35.84
N GLY A 89 -31.82 10.69 35.62
CA GLY A 89 -31.44 11.67 36.65
C GLY A 89 -29.95 11.91 36.84
N ALA A 90 -29.40 13.01 36.31
CA ALA A 90 -29.14 14.24 37.10
C ALA A 90 -28.24 15.26 36.36
N ALA A 91 -28.73 16.51 36.37
CA ALA A 91 -28.07 17.82 36.23
C ALA A 91 -27.58 18.32 34.85
N PRO A 92 -27.81 19.63 34.54
CA PRO A 92 -27.61 20.20 33.22
C PRO A 92 -26.20 20.78 33.10
N THR A 93 -25.44 20.29 32.13
CA THR A 93 -24.21 20.95 31.68
C THR A 93 -24.49 21.54 30.30
N THR A 94 -24.64 22.86 30.30
CA THR A 94 -24.38 23.79 29.19
C THR A 94 -24.19 23.13 27.83
N VAL A 95 -25.23 23.22 27.02
CA VAL A 95 -25.20 23.08 25.56
C VAL A 95 -24.11 24.02 25.01
N PRO A 96 -23.10 23.52 24.29
CA PRO A 96 -22.44 24.33 23.28
C PRO A 96 -23.46 24.49 22.15
N GLU A 97 -23.90 25.73 21.98
CA GLU A 97 -24.62 26.18 20.80
C GLU A 97 -23.74 25.92 19.57
N ASP A 98 -24.35 25.25 18.59
CA ASP A 98 -24.08 25.31 17.16
C ASP A 98 -22.67 24.97 16.63
N ASP A 99 -22.55 23.72 16.16
CA ASP A 99 -22.16 23.50 14.76
C ASP A 99 -22.74 22.16 14.27
N ALA A 100 -24.06 21.96 14.46
CA ALA A 100 -24.77 20.93 13.72
C ALA A 100 -25.00 21.48 12.32
N THR A 101 -24.02 21.28 11.44
CA THR A 101 -24.14 21.56 10.01
C THR A 101 -25.50 21.00 9.55
N PRO A 102 -26.35 21.76 8.84
CA PRO A 102 -27.63 21.23 8.37
C PRO A 102 -27.33 19.98 7.55
N GLY A 103 -27.66 18.81 8.11
CA GLY A 103 -27.20 17.53 7.59
C GLY A 103 -27.71 17.35 6.18
N HIS A 104 -26.83 17.51 5.19
CA HIS A 104 -27.14 17.26 3.80
C HIS A 104 -27.22 15.73 3.61
N PRO A 105 -28.42 15.13 3.55
CA PRO A 105 -28.57 13.68 3.60
C PRO A 105 -27.89 13.01 2.40
N GLU A 106 -27.82 13.70 1.27
CA GLU A 106 -27.16 13.24 0.06
C GLU A 106 -25.64 13.14 0.21
N LEU A 107 -25.02 14.12 0.87
CA LEU A 107 -23.59 14.11 1.16
C LEU A 107 -23.26 13.01 2.18
N ALA A 108 -24.07 12.85 3.23
CA ALA A 108 -23.93 11.75 4.18
C ALA A 108 -24.04 10.38 3.48
N ALA A 109 -25.02 10.21 2.58
CA ALA A 109 -25.19 9.00 1.80
C ALA A 109 -23.98 8.73 0.86
N LEU A 110 -23.41 9.76 0.24
CA LEU A 110 -22.19 9.63 -0.56
C LEU A 110 -21.01 9.18 0.31
N LYS A 111 -20.77 9.84 1.44
CA LYS A 111 -19.69 9.50 2.37
C LYS A 111 -19.83 8.05 2.87
N SER A 112 -21.04 7.61 3.17
CA SER A 112 -21.33 6.22 3.56
C SER A 112 -21.02 5.22 2.44
N LYS A 113 -21.40 5.51 1.18
CA LYS A 113 -21.05 4.67 0.01
C LYS A 113 -19.54 4.60 -0.22
N VAL A 114 -18.85 5.73 -0.09
CA VAL A 114 -17.39 5.79 -0.20
C VAL A 114 -16.72 4.97 0.91
N ALA A 115 -17.18 5.10 2.15
CA ALA A 115 -16.70 4.30 3.27
C ALA A 115 -16.92 2.79 3.04
N ALA A 116 -18.12 2.39 2.59
CA ALA A 116 -18.42 1.00 2.27
C ALA A 116 -17.49 0.44 1.18
N ALA A 117 -17.21 1.21 0.14
CA ALA A 117 -16.29 0.82 -0.93
C ALA A 117 -14.84 0.66 -0.41
N ILE A 118 -14.36 1.56 0.45
CA ILE A 118 -13.04 1.42 1.11
C ILE A 118 -12.99 0.16 1.97
N VAL A 119 -14.04 -0.11 2.74
CA VAL A 119 -14.15 -1.28 3.63
C VAL A 119 -14.19 -2.61 2.85
N ALA A 120 -14.65 -2.55 1.60
CA ALA A 120 -14.66 -3.66 0.65
C ALA A 120 -13.39 -3.75 -0.22
N ASP A 121 -12.36 -2.92 0.04
CA ASP A 121 -11.14 -2.82 -0.78
C ASP A 121 -11.40 -2.44 -2.26
N ASP A 122 -12.49 -1.73 -2.54
CA ASP A 122 -12.84 -1.24 -3.88
C ASP A 122 -12.61 0.27 -3.99
N LEU A 123 -11.33 0.67 -3.95
CA LEU A 123 -10.93 2.06 -4.01
C LEU A 123 -11.28 2.74 -5.35
N ASP A 124 -11.26 1.98 -6.45
CA ASP A 124 -11.60 2.52 -7.78
C ASP A 124 -13.08 2.92 -7.85
N SER A 125 -13.98 2.11 -7.30
CA SER A 125 -15.39 2.48 -7.18
C SER A 125 -15.59 3.69 -6.26
N ALA A 126 -14.87 3.76 -5.14
CA ALA A 126 -14.93 4.92 -4.24
C ALA A 126 -14.55 6.23 -4.98
N ILE A 127 -13.47 6.20 -5.77
CA ILE A 127 -13.02 7.34 -6.57
C ILE A 127 -14.04 7.68 -7.66
N ALA A 128 -14.57 6.67 -8.35
CA ALA A 128 -15.56 6.88 -9.41
C ALA A 128 -16.84 7.54 -8.87
N LEU A 129 -17.30 7.18 -7.67
CA LEU A 129 -18.44 7.80 -7.00
C LEU A 129 -18.22 9.30 -6.78
N VAL A 130 -17.10 9.69 -6.19
CA VAL A 130 -16.80 11.11 -5.92
C VAL A 130 -16.62 11.90 -7.22
N ARG A 131 -15.91 11.33 -8.20
CA ARG A 131 -15.69 11.97 -9.50
C ARG A 131 -16.99 12.26 -10.24
N ARG A 132 -17.95 11.33 -10.24
CA ARG A 132 -19.26 11.52 -10.88
C ARG A 132 -20.00 12.73 -10.30
N GLN A 133 -19.88 12.96 -8.98
CA GLN A 133 -20.52 14.10 -8.34
C GLN A 133 -19.81 15.41 -8.65
N LEU A 134 -18.48 15.41 -8.73
CA LEU A 134 -17.71 16.58 -9.17
C LEU A 134 -18.04 17.00 -10.61
N GLU A 135 -18.37 16.05 -11.48
CA GLU A 135 -18.80 16.32 -12.87
C GLU A 135 -20.23 16.89 -12.96
N SER A 136 -20.99 16.89 -11.85
CA SER A 136 -22.38 17.38 -11.78
C SER A 136 -22.56 18.49 -10.72
N PRO A 137 -21.89 19.65 -10.86
CA PRO A 137 -21.87 20.69 -9.83
C PRO A 137 -23.23 21.35 -9.58
N GLU A 138 -24.15 21.29 -10.55
CA GLU A 138 -25.53 21.78 -10.40
C GLU A 138 -26.38 20.93 -9.44
N LEU A 139 -26.02 19.66 -9.25
CA LEU A 139 -26.71 18.73 -8.36
C LEU A 139 -26.07 18.68 -6.97
N TYR A 140 -24.78 19.03 -6.85
CA TYR A 140 -24.03 18.91 -5.60
C TYR A 140 -23.26 20.20 -5.28
N PRO A 141 -23.85 21.11 -4.50
CA PRO A 141 -23.22 22.39 -4.16
C PRO A 141 -22.19 22.27 -3.02
N TYR A 142 -21.40 21.18 -2.99
CA TYR A 142 -20.43 20.86 -1.93
C TYR A 142 -19.00 20.68 -2.49
N PRO A 143 -18.46 21.68 -3.22
CA PRO A 143 -17.18 21.51 -3.92
C PRO A 143 -16.00 21.29 -2.96
N GLU A 144 -16.05 21.87 -1.75
CA GLU A 144 -14.99 21.74 -0.76
C GLU A 144 -14.93 20.32 -0.19
N GLU A 145 -16.07 19.78 0.22
CA GLU A 145 -16.19 18.42 0.79
C GLU A 145 -15.89 17.33 -0.25
N LEU A 146 -16.32 17.54 -1.51
CA LEU A 146 -15.98 16.62 -2.60
C LEU A 146 -14.49 16.67 -2.94
N THR A 147 -13.85 17.83 -2.81
CA THR A 147 -12.39 17.97 -2.96
C THR A 147 -11.66 17.26 -1.82
N GLU A 148 -12.10 17.45 -0.58
CA GLU A 148 -11.55 16.76 0.58
C GLU A 148 -11.66 15.23 0.46
N LEU A 149 -12.83 14.73 0.04
CA LEU A 149 -13.03 13.29 -0.25
C LEU A 149 -12.08 12.80 -1.34
N THR A 150 -11.92 13.57 -2.41
CA THR A 150 -11.02 13.22 -3.50
C THR A 150 -9.56 13.14 -3.03
N ASP A 151 -9.13 14.09 -2.22
CA ASP A 151 -7.76 14.13 -1.71
C ASP A 151 -7.49 13.04 -0.68
N ALA A 152 -8.50 12.69 0.14
CA ALA A 152 -8.46 11.53 1.01
C ALA A 152 -8.31 10.21 0.22
N LEU A 153 -9.08 10.03 -0.86
CA LEU A 153 -8.98 8.82 -1.69
C LEU A 153 -7.66 8.74 -2.48
N LYS A 154 -7.17 9.86 -3.01
CA LYS A 154 -5.84 9.94 -3.64
C LYS A 154 -4.74 9.57 -2.65
N ALA A 155 -4.86 10.01 -1.40
CA ALA A 155 -3.90 9.66 -0.37
C ALA A 155 -3.79 8.15 -0.16
N VAL A 156 -4.93 7.46 -0.10
CA VAL A 156 -4.95 5.99 0.00
C VAL A 156 -4.33 5.36 -1.25
N ARG A 157 -4.72 5.82 -2.44
CA ARG A 157 -4.17 5.30 -3.70
C ARG A 157 -2.65 5.45 -3.78
N ASP A 158 -2.13 6.55 -3.27
CA ASP A 158 -0.71 6.89 -3.33
C ASP A 158 0.08 6.34 -2.11
N VAL A 159 -0.52 5.50 -1.27
CA VAL A 159 0.10 4.96 -0.04
C VAL A 159 1.46 4.29 -0.30
N ASN A 160 1.57 3.53 -1.40
CA ASN A 160 2.81 2.85 -1.75
C ASN A 160 3.92 3.84 -2.16
N THR A 161 3.54 4.94 -2.82
CA THR A 161 4.47 6.02 -3.16
C THR A 161 4.94 6.74 -1.90
N THR A 162 4.02 7.05 -0.98
CA THR A 162 4.36 7.65 0.32
C THR A 162 5.34 6.77 1.11
N VAL A 163 5.08 5.47 1.21
CA VAL A 163 6.01 4.54 1.87
C VAL A 163 7.36 4.48 1.14
N ALA A 164 7.39 4.48 -0.20
CA ALA A 164 8.63 4.51 -0.96
C ALA A 164 9.45 5.79 -0.73
N ASP A 165 8.78 6.93 -0.56
CA ASP A 165 9.39 8.22 -0.25
C ASP A 165 9.96 8.26 1.16
N ILE A 166 9.25 7.67 2.14
CA ILE A 166 9.78 7.53 3.52
C ILE A 166 11.01 6.62 3.52
N ILE A 167 10.97 5.47 2.85
CA ILE A 167 12.14 4.57 2.72
C ILE A 167 13.31 5.29 2.04
N ARG A 168 13.04 6.20 1.08
CA ARG A 168 14.06 7.03 0.43
C ARG A 168 14.77 7.95 1.43
N GLY A 169 14.07 8.39 2.49
CA GLY A 169 14.67 9.15 3.60
C GLY A 169 15.74 8.38 4.37
N HIS A 170 15.77 7.05 4.26
CA HIS A 170 16.72 6.14 4.92
C HIS A 170 17.75 5.54 3.95
N ILE A 171 18.08 6.24 2.86
CA ILE A 171 19.15 5.81 1.95
C ILE A 171 20.47 5.70 2.74
N ASP A 172 21.22 4.64 2.45
CA ASP A 172 22.50 4.28 3.06
C ASP A 172 22.42 3.90 4.55
N GLU A 173 21.23 3.89 5.14
CA GLU A 173 20.98 3.42 6.50
C GLU A 173 20.61 1.95 6.55
N LYS A 174 21.06 1.26 7.59
CA LYS A 174 20.73 -0.15 7.81
C LYS A 174 19.36 -0.24 8.48
N VAL A 175 18.37 -0.77 7.76
CA VAL A 175 17.01 -0.93 8.26
C VAL A 175 16.56 -2.39 8.20
N VAL A 176 15.70 -2.79 9.13
CA VAL A 176 15.05 -4.10 9.12
C VAL A 176 13.64 -3.91 8.61
N ILE A 177 13.28 -4.66 7.57
CA ILE A 177 11.94 -4.67 6.98
C ILE A 177 11.33 -6.06 7.04
N ARG A 178 10.01 -6.16 6.95
CA ARG A 178 9.30 -7.44 6.78
C ARG A 178 8.82 -7.59 5.35
N VAL A 179 9.34 -8.60 4.66
CA VAL A 179 8.95 -8.96 3.29
C VAL A 179 8.32 -10.34 3.35
N LYS A 180 7.02 -10.45 3.00
CA LYS A 180 6.27 -11.71 3.03
C LYS A 180 6.41 -12.42 4.37
N ASN A 181 6.16 -11.70 5.47
CA ASN A 181 6.29 -12.14 6.86
C ASN A 181 7.71 -12.56 7.31
N ARG A 182 8.76 -12.25 6.55
CA ARG A 182 10.15 -12.56 6.93
C ARG A 182 10.94 -11.29 7.22
N PRO A 183 11.62 -11.18 8.37
CA PRO A 183 12.50 -10.05 8.63
C PRO A 183 13.73 -10.13 7.72
N VAL A 184 13.99 -9.05 6.98
CA VAL A 184 15.15 -8.89 6.11
C VAL A 184 15.83 -7.58 6.46
N THR A 185 17.14 -7.62 6.64
CA THR A 185 17.94 -6.41 6.83
C THR A 185 18.41 -5.91 5.48
N ILE A 186 18.16 -4.63 5.19
CA ILE A 186 18.54 -4.00 3.94
C ILE A 186 19.24 -2.67 4.18
N ILE A 187 19.94 -2.19 3.16
CA ILE A 187 20.45 -0.82 3.04
C ILE A 187 19.86 -0.25 1.76
N PRO A 188 18.83 0.62 1.82
CA PRO A 188 18.26 1.27 0.65
C PRO A 188 19.33 2.10 -0.07
N ARG A 189 19.36 2.05 -1.40
CA ARG A 189 20.32 2.79 -2.22
C ARG A 189 19.65 3.77 -3.17
N ALA A 190 18.50 3.39 -3.71
CA ALA A 190 17.72 4.23 -4.59
C ALA A 190 16.24 3.83 -4.51
N SER A 191 15.36 4.78 -4.82
CA SER A 191 13.91 4.55 -4.94
C SER A 191 13.40 5.27 -6.17
N ALA A 192 12.59 4.59 -6.97
CA ALA A 192 11.95 5.13 -8.18
C ALA A 192 10.50 4.64 -8.24
N GLY A 193 9.55 5.56 -8.04
CA GLY A 193 8.14 5.21 -7.89
C GLY A 193 7.92 4.28 -6.69
N ASP A 194 7.26 3.15 -6.93
CA ASP A 194 6.98 2.09 -5.95
C ASP A 194 8.13 1.10 -5.75
N ARG A 195 9.27 1.28 -6.43
CA ARG A 195 10.39 0.33 -6.41
C ARG A 195 11.55 0.86 -5.59
N VAL A 196 12.08 0.01 -4.71
CA VAL A 196 13.25 0.30 -3.89
C VAL A 196 14.39 -0.64 -4.30
N ASN A 197 15.53 -0.07 -4.67
CA ASN A 197 16.78 -0.79 -4.84
C ASN A 197 17.55 -0.74 -3.51
N ALA A 198 17.91 -1.91 -2.99
CA ALA A 198 18.59 -2.03 -1.72
C ALA A 198 19.64 -3.15 -1.74
N VAL A 199 20.62 -3.03 -0.86
CA VAL A 199 21.57 -4.11 -0.59
C VAL A 199 21.05 -4.94 0.57
N VAL A 200 20.81 -6.24 0.35
CA VAL A 200 20.39 -7.17 1.39
C VAL A 200 21.61 -7.54 2.23
N VAL A 201 21.52 -7.30 3.53
CA VAL A 201 22.54 -7.67 4.51
C VAL A 201 22.18 -9.04 5.07
N PRO A 202 22.97 -10.09 4.78
CA PRO A 202 22.67 -11.42 5.29
C PRO A 202 22.86 -11.48 6.80
N SER A 203 22.01 -12.26 7.48
CA SER A 203 22.10 -12.46 8.94
C SER A 203 23.35 -13.26 9.36
N ARG A 204 24.01 -13.96 8.42
CA ARG A 204 25.25 -14.71 8.66
C ARG A 204 26.43 -13.95 8.06
N THR A 205 27.50 -13.80 8.86
CA THR A 205 28.71 -13.03 8.55
C THR A 205 29.49 -13.49 7.32
N ASN A 206 29.26 -14.72 6.83
CA ASN A 206 30.00 -15.30 5.71
C ASN A 206 29.26 -15.30 4.37
N LEU A 207 28.06 -14.72 4.30
CA LEU A 207 27.33 -14.64 3.03
C LEU A 207 27.64 -13.29 2.34
N PRO A 208 27.81 -13.29 1.01
CA PRO A 208 28.01 -12.04 0.28
C PRO A 208 26.75 -11.19 0.37
N GLN A 209 26.94 -9.87 0.47
CA GLN A 209 25.85 -8.91 0.25
C GLN A 209 25.37 -9.01 -1.20
N ARG A 210 24.07 -8.86 -1.41
CA ARG A 210 23.46 -8.89 -2.74
C ARG A 210 22.56 -7.68 -2.93
N SER A 211 22.63 -7.07 -4.10
CA SER A 211 21.64 -6.05 -4.49
C SER A 211 20.32 -6.74 -4.83
N ALA A 212 19.22 -6.12 -4.42
CA ALA A 212 17.88 -6.56 -4.72
C ALA A 212 16.99 -5.34 -5.01
N THR A 213 16.02 -5.52 -5.89
CA THR A 213 14.95 -4.56 -6.09
C THR A 213 13.66 -5.20 -5.67
N PHE A 214 12.88 -4.52 -4.84
CA PHE A 214 11.56 -4.96 -4.42
C PHE A 214 10.56 -3.83 -4.64
N LYS A 215 9.29 -4.21 -4.80
CA LYS A 215 8.19 -3.23 -4.80
C LYS A 215 7.73 -3.00 -3.38
N VAL A 216 7.23 -1.81 -3.07
CA VAL A 216 6.63 -1.52 -1.77
C VAL A 216 5.44 -2.44 -1.48
N THR A 217 4.70 -2.87 -2.51
CA THR A 217 3.61 -3.86 -2.38
C THR A 217 4.10 -5.25 -1.97
N ASP A 218 5.40 -5.56 -2.04
CA ASP A 218 5.97 -6.82 -1.52
C ASP A 218 6.15 -6.78 0.01
N LEU A 219 6.04 -5.60 0.63
CA LEU A 219 6.02 -5.43 2.08
C LEU A 219 4.65 -5.80 2.63
N ASP A 220 4.62 -6.46 3.78
CA ASP A 220 3.36 -6.78 4.45
C ASP A 220 2.58 -5.46 4.75
N PRO A 221 1.24 -5.44 4.69
CA PRO A 221 0.49 -4.19 4.92
C PRO A 221 0.77 -3.56 6.29
N VAL A 222 0.96 -4.39 7.33
CA VAL A 222 1.37 -3.96 8.67
C VAL A 222 2.76 -3.30 8.65
N GLU A 223 3.68 -3.80 7.83
CA GLU A 223 5.00 -3.20 7.66
C GLU A 223 4.90 -1.85 6.94
N ARG A 224 4.05 -1.73 5.91
CA ARG A 224 3.75 -0.45 5.27
C ARG A 224 3.14 0.55 6.26
N SER A 225 2.23 0.10 7.13
CA SER A 225 1.63 0.91 8.19
C SER A 225 2.68 1.40 9.19
N ARG A 226 3.65 0.55 9.56
CA ARG A 226 4.80 0.93 10.39
C ARG A 226 5.66 2.02 9.76
N TRP A 227 5.92 1.93 8.45
CA TRP A 227 6.69 2.93 7.72
C TRP A 227 6.03 4.30 7.68
N ILE A 228 4.69 4.37 7.67
CA ILE A 228 3.95 5.66 7.69
C ILE A 228 4.23 6.46 8.98
N GLY A 229 4.62 5.80 10.08
CA GLY A 229 4.95 6.49 11.34
C GLY A 229 3.71 6.72 12.20
N GLU A 230 3.56 7.88 12.82
CA GLU A 230 2.39 8.23 13.64
C GLU A 230 1.21 8.70 12.78
N ALA A 231 -0.01 8.52 13.30
CA ALA A 231 -1.26 8.78 12.58
C ALA A 231 -1.81 10.18 12.92
N ASP A 232 -0.99 11.22 12.74
CA ASP A 232 -1.30 12.55 13.29
C ASP A 232 -2.25 13.38 12.42
N THR A 233 -2.52 12.91 11.20
CA THR A 233 -3.36 13.63 10.24
C THR A 233 -4.48 12.71 9.75
N PRO A 234 -5.65 13.26 9.37
CA PRO A 234 -6.72 12.47 8.75
C PRO A 234 -6.25 11.62 7.57
N ARG A 235 -5.31 12.15 6.80
CA ARG A 235 -4.70 11.48 5.66
C ARG A 235 -3.91 10.23 6.07
N THR A 236 -3.02 10.36 7.05
CA THR A 236 -2.19 9.24 7.54
C THR A 236 -3.03 8.21 8.30
N CYS A 237 -4.07 8.65 9.02
CA CYS A 237 -5.09 7.76 9.60
C CYS A 237 -5.77 6.90 8.54
N LEU A 238 -6.26 7.51 7.45
CA LEU A 238 -6.98 6.79 6.41
C LEU A 238 -6.07 5.81 5.66
N MET A 239 -4.83 6.20 5.35
CA MET A 239 -3.84 5.30 4.76
C MET A 239 -3.59 4.08 5.66
N LYS A 240 -3.44 4.28 6.96
CA LYS A 240 -3.25 3.18 7.91
C LYS A 240 -4.48 2.31 8.03
N LEU A 241 -5.67 2.91 8.17
CA LEU A 241 -6.93 2.17 8.20
C LEU A 241 -7.03 1.24 6.99
N TYR A 242 -6.77 1.77 5.79
CA TYR A 242 -6.76 0.99 4.56
C TYR A 242 -5.76 -0.18 4.60
N LEU A 243 -4.52 0.05 5.07
CA LEU A 243 -3.53 -1.01 5.21
C LEU A 243 -3.92 -2.08 6.24
N HIS A 244 -4.63 -1.72 7.30
CA HIS A 244 -5.18 -2.69 8.26
C HIS A 244 -6.32 -3.50 7.63
N LEU A 245 -7.17 -2.89 6.81
CA LEU A 245 -8.19 -3.63 6.03
C LEU A 245 -7.56 -4.60 5.04
N GLU A 246 -6.51 -4.19 4.32
CA GLU A 246 -5.75 -5.05 3.41
C GLU A 246 -5.08 -6.24 4.14
N ALA A 247 -4.74 -6.06 5.42
CA ALA A 247 -4.22 -7.12 6.28
C ALA A 247 -5.31 -8.02 6.92
N ASP A 248 -6.59 -7.77 6.62
CA ASP A 248 -7.74 -8.37 7.30
C ASP A 248 -7.78 -8.11 8.82
N ASP A 249 -7.13 -7.04 9.28
CA ASP A 249 -7.10 -6.58 10.67
C ASP A 249 -8.19 -5.53 10.91
N ARG A 250 -9.43 -6.02 11.06
CA ARG A 250 -10.61 -5.16 11.27
C ARG A 250 -10.55 -4.38 12.59
N ASP A 251 -9.96 -4.95 13.63
CA ASP A 251 -9.81 -4.29 14.93
C ASP A 251 -8.82 -3.12 14.83
N GLY A 252 -7.68 -3.34 14.15
CA GLY A 252 -6.73 -2.28 13.83
C GLY A 252 -7.35 -1.17 12.97
N ALA A 253 -8.14 -1.54 11.95
CA ALA A 253 -8.85 -0.57 11.13
C ALA A 253 -9.85 0.28 11.94
N ARG A 254 -10.60 -0.34 12.86
CA ARG A 254 -11.54 0.37 13.77
C ARG A 254 -10.85 1.40 14.64
N ALA A 255 -9.62 1.15 15.08
CA ALA A 255 -8.87 2.08 15.92
C ALA A 255 -8.58 3.42 15.21
N PHE A 256 -8.43 3.42 13.88
CA PHE A 256 -8.12 4.64 13.11
C PHE A 256 -9.36 5.35 12.56
N ALA A 257 -10.51 4.67 12.48
CA ALA A 257 -11.72 5.22 11.88
C ALA A 257 -12.14 6.59 12.45
N PRO A 258 -12.17 6.83 13.78
CA PRO A 258 -12.58 8.12 14.34
C PRO A 258 -11.73 9.31 13.91
N SER A 259 -10.49 9.06 13.48
CA SER A 259 -9.51 10.10 13.13
C SER A 259 -9.37 10.32 11.62
N CYS A 260 -10.20 9.69 10.78
CA CYS A 260 -10.13 9.77 9.31
C CYS A 260 -10.82 11.01 8.69
N GLY A 261 -10.95 12.10 9.45
CA GLY A 261 -11.49 13.39 8.95
C GLY A 261 -12.92 13.26 8.45
N ILE A 262 -13.19 13.72 7.22
CA ILE A 262 -14.53 13.72 6.61
C ILE A 262 -15.19 12.33 6.50
N LEU A 263 -14.41 11.25 6.61
CA LEU A 263 -14.89 9.87 6.57
C LEU A 263 -14.99 9.21 7.96
N SER A 264 -14.75 9.94 9.05
CA SER A 264 -14.64 9.35 10.39
C SER A 264 -15.90 8.60 10.84
N GLU A 265 -17.04 9.29 10.85
CA GLU A 265 -18.35 8.76 11.20
C GLU A 265 -18.78 7.59 10.31
N PRO A 266 -18.81 7.71 8.96
CA PRO A 266 -19.26 6.60 8.11
C PRO A 266 -18.31 5.40 8.15
N LEU A 267 -17.00 5.57 8.34
CA LEU A 267 -16.08 4.44 8.53
C LEU A 267 -16.31 3.74 9.87
N ALA A 268 -16.56 4.49 10.94
CA ALA A 268 -16.86 3.93 12.25
C ALA A 268 -18.16 3.11 12.21
N GLU A 269 -19.20 3.62 11.55
CA GLU A 269 -20.47 2.90 11.34
C GLU A 269 -20.27 1.60 10.55
N GLN A 270 -19.60 1.66 9.40
CA GLN A 270 -19.39 0.50 8.54
C GLN A 270 -18.56 -0.60 9.23
N LEU A 271 -17.54 -0.21 10.00
CA LEU A 271 -16.68 -1.15 10.72
C LEU A 271 -17.28 -1.65 12.04
N GLY A 272 -18.19 -0.90 12.65
CA GLY A 272 -18.96 -1.30 13.84
C GLY A 272 -20.14 -2.21 13.51
N SER A 273 -20.75 -2.04 12.33
CA SER A 273 -21.90 -2.84 11.87
C SER A 273 -21.51 -4.24 11.38
N ALA A 274 -20.24 -4.47 11.05
CA ALA A 274 -19.72 -5.76 10.57
C ALA A 274 -19.46 -6.80 11.69
N ALA A 275 -19.82 -6.50 12.95
CA ALA A 275 -19.61 -7.37 14.12
C ALA A 275 -20.89 -8.09 14.60
N GLN A 276 -21.97 -8.08 13.80
CA GLN A 276 -23.21 -8.81 14.04
C GLN A 276 -23.44 -9.85 12.95
#